data_AF-A0A939NA15-F1
#
_entry.id   AF-A0A939NA15-F1
#
_cell.length_a   1.000
_cell.length_b   1.000
_cell.length_c   1.000
_cell.angle_alpha   90.00
_cell.angle_beta   90.00
_cell.angle_gamma   90.00
#
_symmetry.space_group_name_H-M   'P 1'
#
loop_
_entity.id
_entity.type
_entity.pdbx_description
1 polymer ?
#
loop_
_entity_poly.entity_id
_entity_poly.type
_entity_poly.pdbx_seq_one_letter_code
_entity_poly.pdbx_strand_id
1 'polypeptide(L)' 'MAVKVLGYFYWAGALCGSALTQFVLLWWITDTTGSVSALAIAGIVALLPQALLSPLGGVLADRYSRRL' A
#
# COMPACT_ATOMS: atom_id res chain seq x y z
N MET A 1 -13.28 16.37 -20.06
CA MET A 1 -11.83 16.53 -19.81
C MET A 1 -11.55 16.95 -18.36
N ALA A 2 -12.22 17.99 -17.84
CA ALA A 2 -12.01 18.49 -16.46
C ALA A 2 -12.23 17.45 -15.33
N VAL A 3 -13.25 16.58 -15.41
CA VAL A 3 -13.54 15.57 -14.35
C VAL A 3 -12.42 14.53 -14.19
N LYS A 4 -11.79 14.10 -15.29
CA LYS A 4 -10.66 13.15 -15.23
C LYS A 4 -9.45 13.78 -14.56
N VAL A 5 -9.17 15.04 -14.85
CA VAL A 5 -8.08 15.81 -14.24
C VAL A 5 -8.27 15.93 -12.73
N LEU A 6 -9.48 16.27 -12.28
CA LEU A 6 -9.81 16.32 -10.85
C LEU A 6 -9.64 14.93 -10.19
N GLY A 7 -10.05 13.87 -10.88
CA GLY A 7 -9.87 12.49 -10.41
C GLY A 7 -8.40 12.11 -10.21
N TYR A 8 -7.49 12.55 -11.07
CA TYR A 8 -6.05 12.32 -10.90
C TYR A 8 -5.48 13.06 -9.69
N PHE A 9 -5.90 14.30 -9.43
CA PHE A 9 -5.47 15.05 -8.24
C PHE A 9 -5.93 14.38 -6.94
N TYR A 10 -7.18 13.88 -6.92
CA TYR A 10 -7.69 13.11 -5.78
C TYR A 10 -6.88 11.82 -5.57
N TRP A 11 -6.65 11.05 -6.63
CA TRP A 11 -5.84 9.84 -6.57
C TRP A 11 -4.41 10.12 -6.08
N ALA A 12 -3.77 11.17 -6.59
CA ALA A 12 -2.44 11.56 -6.16
C ALA A 12 -2.39 11.93 -4.67
N GLY A 13 -3.37 12.71 -4.19
CA GLY A 13 -3.48 13.04 -2.76
C GLY A 13 -3.67 11.80 -1.89
N ALA A 14 -4.50 10.86 -2.32
CA ALA A 14 -4.71 9.59 -1.61
C ALA A 14 -3.42 8.75 -1.54
N LEU A 15 -2.68 8.64 -2.66
CA LEU A 15 -1.40 7.93 -2.71
C LEU A 15 -0.35 8.57 -1.79
N CYS A 16 -0.27 9.90 -1.77
CA CYS A 16 0.62 10.64 -0.87
C CYS A 16 0.27 10.38 0.60
N GLY A 17 -1.02 10.39 0.96
CA GLY A 17 -1.48 10.10 2.32
C GLY A 17 -1.08 8.71 2.77
N SER A 18 -1.31 7.69 1.93
CA SER A 18 -0.89 6.32 2.23
C SER A 18 0.63 6.18 2.41
N ALA A 19 1.43 6.84 1.57
CA ALA A 19 2.89 6.83 1.67
C ALA A 19 3.38 7.48 2.98
N LEU A 20 2.78 8.60 3.39
CA LEU A 20 3.08 9.27 4.66
C LEU A 20 2.75 8.38 5.86
N THR A 21 1.58 7.74 5.87
CA THR A 21 1.22 6.79 6.95
C THR A 21 2.24 5.65 7.04
N GLN A 22 2.65 5.10 5.91
CA GLN A 22 3.63 4.01 5.88
C GLN A 22 5.00 4.45 6.44
N PHE A 23 5.45 5.67 6.12
CA PHE A 23 6.67 6.25 6.68
C PHE A 23 6.57 6.45 8.20
N VAL A 24 5.48 7.05 8.69
CA VAL A 24 5.28 7.31 10.12
C VAL A 24 5.25 6.00 10.92
N LEU A 25 4.61 4.95 10.39
CA LEU A 25 4.57 3.64 11.04
C LEU A 25 5.97 3.02 11.17
N LEU A 26 6.78 3.08 10.11
CA LEU A 26 8.17 2.58 10.16
C LEU A 26 9.02 3.37 11.17
N TRP A 27 8.88 4.70 11.19
CA TRP A 27 9.55 5.55 12.15
C TRP A 27 9.15 5.19 13.58
N TRP A 28 7.86 5.05 13.85
CA TRP A 28 7.33 4.72 15.17
C TRP A 28 7.82 3.36 15.68
N ILE A 29 7.88 2.33 14.81
CA ILE A 29 8.43 1.02 15.18
C ILE A 29 9.92 1.15 15.54
N THR A 30 10.68 1.95 14.79
CA THR A 30 12.10 2.20 15.07
C THR A 30 12.28 2.86 16.43
N ASP A 31 11.51 3.92 16.70
CA ASP A 31 11.57 4.71 17.93
C ASP A 31 11.15 3.90 19.17
N THR A 32 10.08 3.13 19.06
CA THR A 32 9.55 2.33 20.18
C THR A 32 10.38 1.10 20.50
N THR A 33 10.91 0.41 19.48
CA THR A 33 11.60 -0.87 19.67
C THR A 33 13.11 -0.72 19.78
N GLY A 34 13.70 0.32 19.19
CA GLY A 34 15.15 0.53 19.15
C GLY A 34 15.95 -0.57 18.43
N SER A 35 15.28 -1.52 17.78
CA SER A 35 15.88 -2.74 17.24
C SER A 35 15.73 -2.83 15.72
N VAL A 36 16.86 -3.06 15.04
CA VAL A 36 16.93 -3.25 13.59
C VAL A 36 16.22 -4.54 13.14
N SER A 37 16.21 -5.58 13.96
CA SER A 37 15.53 -6.84 13.63
C SER A 37 14.01 -6.69 13.65
N ALA A 38 13.47 -5.87 14.56
CA ALA A 38 12.05 -5.56 14.61
C ALA A 38 11.61 -4.79 13.36
N LEU A 39 12.43 -3.84 12.89
CA LEU A 39 12.19 -3.13 11.63
C LEU A 39 12.17 -4.09 10.42
N ALA A 40 13.11 -5.02 10.35
CA ALA A 40 13.19 -6.00 9.27
C ALA A 40 11.94 -6.90 9.23
N ILE A 41 11.48 -7.38 10.39
CA ILE A 41 10.26 -8.18 10.49
C ILE A 41 9.03 -7.35 10.09
N ALA A 42 8.92 -6.11 10.56
CA ALA A 42 7.84 -5.21 10.18
C ALA A 42 7.79 -4.99 8.65
N GLY A 43 8.95 -4.83 8.01
CA GLY A 43 9.05 -4.73 6.55
C GLY A 43 8.58 -5.99 5.83
N ILE A 44 8.95 -7.18 6.32
CA ILE A 44 8.47 -8.45 5.77
C ILE A 44 6.96 -8.55 5.91
N VAL A 45 6.41 -8.27 7.09
CA VAL A 45 4.95 -8.34 7.34
C VAL A 45 4.19 -7.31 6.52
N ALA A 46 4.79 -6.15 6.22
CA ALA A 46 4.17 -5.14 5.35
C ALA A 46 4.10 -5.58 3.88
N LEU A 47 5.11 -6.28 3.37
CA LEU A 47 5.22 -6.63 1.94
C LEU A 47 4.67 -8.02 1.60
N LEU A 48 4.83 -8.99 2.50
CA LEU A 48 4.53 -10.40 2.25
C LEU A 48 3.04 -10.66 1.93
N PRO A 49 2.06 -10.05 2.61
CA PRO A 49 0.66 -10.19 2.25
C PRO A 49 0.39 -9.66 0.84
N GLN A 50 0.95 -8.49 0.49
CA GLN A 50 0.75 -7.90 -0.84
C GLN A 50 1.37 -8.77 -1.93
N ALA A 51 2.58 -9.29 -1.71
CA ALA A 51 3.24 -10.19 -2.65
C ALA A 51 2.45 -11.48 -2.88
N LEU A 52 1.92 -12.10 -1.82
CA LEU A 52 1.14 -13.33 -1.92
C LEU A 52 -0.26 -13.12 -2.51
N LEU A 53 -0.93 -12.03 -2.14
CA LEU A 53 -2.30 -11.76 -2.57
C LEU A 53 -2.35 -11.13 -3.97
N SER A 54 -1.30 -10.48 -4.45
CA SER A 54 -1.26 -9.88 -5.78
C SER A 54 -1.56 -10.85 -6.94
N PRO A 55 -0.94 -12.06 -7.05
CA PRO A 55 -1.30 -13.00 -8.11
C PRO A 55 -2.73 -13.55 -7.96
N LEU A 56 -3.20 -13.74 -6.72
CA LEU A 56 -4.59 -14.16 -6.48
C LEU A 56 -5.57 -13.09 -6.94
N GLY A 57 -5.28 -11.82 -6.64
CA GLY A 57 -6.04 -10.67 -7.11
C GLY A 57 -6.05 -10.57 -8.63
N GLY A 58 -4.93 -10.86 -9.30
CA GLY A 58 -4.84 -10.93 -10.76
C GLY A 58 -5.73 -12.02 -11.35
N VAL A 59 -5.64 -13.25 -10.83
CA VAL A 59 -6.48 -14.37 -11.30
C VAL A 59 -7.97 -14.10 -11.08
N LEU A 60 -8.36 -13.49 -9.96
CA LEU A 60 -9.74 -13.08 -9.72
C LEU A 60 -10.17 -11.96 -10.67
N ALA A 61 -9.33 -10.94 -10.87
CA ALA A 61 -9.60 -9.82 -11.78
C ALA A 61 -9.72 -10.24 -13.25
N ASP A 62 -9.06 -11.32 -13.65
CA ASP A 62 -9.15 -11.90 -15.00
C ASP A 62 -10.42 -12.74 -15.19
N ARG A 63 -10.92 -13.38 -14.13
CA ARG A 63 -12.12 -14.23 -14.18
C ARG A 63 -13.42 -13.47 -14.03
N TYR A 64 -13.43 -12.37 -13.27
CA TYR A 64 -14.62 -11.54 -13.12
C TYR A 64 -14.68 -10.47 -14.21
N SER A 65 -15.78 -10.46 -14.98
CA SER A 65 -16.01 -9.42 -15.98
C SER A 65 -16.06 -8.05 -15.29
N ARG A 66 -15.24 -7.11 -15.75
CA ARG A 66 -15.12 -5.73 -15.23
C ARG A 66 -16.40 -4.89 -15.40
N ARG A 67 -17.52 -5.47 -15.84
CA ARG A 67 -18.81 -4.80 -15.92
C ARG A 67 -19.50 -4.85 -14.56
N LEU A 68 -19.27 -3.80 -13.78
CA LEU A 68 -20.26 -3.24 -12.88
C LEU A 68 -20.94 -2.07 -13.59
#